data_AF-A0A1I8FVC2-F1
#
_entry.id   AF-A0A1I8FVC2-F1
#
_cell.length_a   1.000
_cell.length_b   1.000
_cell.length_c   1.000
_cell.angle_alpha   90.00
_cell.angle_beta   90.00
_cell.angle_gamma   90.00
#
_symmetry.space_group_name_H-M   'P 1'
#
loop_
_entity.id
_entity.type
_entity.pdbx_description
1 polymer ?
#
loop_
_entity_poly.entity_id
_entity_poly.type
_entity_poly.pdbx_seq_one_letter_code
_entity_poly.pdbx_strand_id
1 'polypeptide(L)'
;MSELLLSFLAFCNSQKKGSEKASDKVLKKLFMDAGVFDMLSLTSCDMDIAVAAFKGREKLKGDLTFDQFCSFLGQFCKEAERRRKVESASATEALLRVRIAASRPVAHGVTVRIGSSSLQWLILIYCT
;
A
#
# COMPACT_ATOMS: atom_id res chain seq x y z
N MET A 1 4.08 18.21 5.38
CA MET A 1 3.08 17.55 4.50
C MET A 1 3.57 17.41 3.06
N SER A 2 4.38 18.34 2.55
CA SER A 2 4.95 18.30 1.19
C SER A 2 5.89 17.12 0.93
N GLU A 3 6.69 16.68 1.90
CA GLU A 3 7.63 15.56 1.70
C GLU A 3 6.95 14.21 1.48
N LEU A 4 5.84 13.94 2.17
CA LEU A 4 5.03 12.74 1.96
C LEU A 4 4.47 12.68 0.52
N LEU A 5 3.97 13.82 0.04
CA LEU A 5 3.48 13.95 -1.33
C LEU A 5 4.61 13.76 -2.35
N LEU A 6 5.78 14.35 -2.10
CA LEU A 6 6.95 14.20 -2.97
C LEU A 6 7.41 12.73 -3.06
N SER A 7 7.49 12.03 -1.94
CA SER A 7 7.81 10.59 -1.94
C SER A 7 6.74 9.80 -2.67
N PHE A 8 5.46 10.02 -2.36
CA PHE A 8 4.34 9.36 -3.05
C PHE A 8 4.41 9.55 -4.57
N LEU A 9 4.63 10.78 -5.04
CA LEU A 9 4.78 11.09 -6.45
C LEU A 9 6.03 10.43 -7.05
N ALA A 10 7.15 10.38 -6.32
CA ALA A 10 8.35 9.68 -6.78
C ALA A 10 8.09 8.18 -6.99
N PHE A 11 7.35 7.54 -6.07
CA PHE A 11 6.94 6.14 -6.21
C PHE A 11 5.99 5.94 -7.40
N CYS A 12 5.02 6.83 -7.61
CA CYS A 12 4.12 6.76 -8.77
C CYS A 12 4.89 6.92 -10.10
N ASN A 13 5.79 7.90 -10.15
CA ASN A 13 6.63 8.21 -11.31
C ASN A 13 7.59 7.05 -11.63
N SER A 14 8.06 6.31 -10.61
CA SER A 14 8.93 5.14 -10.80
C SER A 14 8.26 3.97 -11.56
N GLN A 15 6.93 3.85 -11.48
CA GLN A 15 6.19 2.81 -12.19
C GLN A 15 5.63 3.31 -13.52
N LYS A 16 5.10 4.54 -13.54
CA LYS A 16 4.57 5.17 -14.74
C LYS A 16 4.95 6.65 -14.74
N LYS A 17 5.78 7.04 -15.71
CA LYS A 17 6.30 8.40 -15.79
C LYS A 17 5.16 9.42 -15.87
N GLY A 18 5.14 10.39 -14.96
CA GLY A 18 4.09 11.42 -14.87
C GLY A 18 2.75 10.95 -14.29
N SER A 19 2.70 9.78 -13.63
CA SER A 19 1.49 9.32 -12.96
C SER A 19 1.36 9.94 -11.56
N GLU A 20 0.17 10.44 -11.24
CA GLU A 20 -0.19 11.02 -9.93
C GLU A 20 -1.02 10.06 -9.07
N LYS A 21 -1.23 8.82 -9.55
CA LYS A 21 -2.05 7.81 -8.89
C LYS A 21 -1.22 6.58 -8.59
N ALA A 22 -1.39 6.02 -7.40
CA ALA A 22 -0.70 4.82 -6.96
C ALA A 22 -1.57 3.59 -7.21
N SER A 23 -1.07 2.69 -8.06
CA SER A 23 -1.62 1.34 -8.18
C SER A 23 -1.27 0.49 -6.96
N ASP A 24 -1.93 -0.65 -6.79
CA ASP A 24 -1.68 -1.60 -5.70
C ASP A 24 -0.20 -2.00 -5.61
N LYS A 25 0.46 -2.12 -6.77
CA LYS A 25 1.89 -2.45 -6.85
C LYS A 25 2.79 -1.31 -6.37
N VAL A 26 2.44 -0.06 -6.68
CA VAL A 26 3.16 1.13 -6.19
C VAL A 26 3.04 1.20 -4.68
N LEU A 27 1.84 0.99 -4.15
CA LEU A 27 1.58 1.03 -2.72
C LEU A 27 2.35 -0.06 -1.99
N LYS A 28 2.33 -1.31 -2.47
CA LYS A 28 3.14 -2.38 -1.89
C LYS A 28 4.61 -2.03 -1.84
N LYS A 29 5.15 -1.52 -2.95
CA LYS A 29 6.55 -1.13 -3.02
C LYS A 29 6.86 0.01 -2.04
N LEU A 30 6.00 1.01 -1.95
CA LEU A 30 6.14 2.11 -1.01
C LEU A 30 6.17 1.62 0.44
N PHE A 31 5.25 0.72 0.82
CA PHE A 31 5.21 0.15 2.17
C PHE A 31 6.41 -0.77 2.46
N MET A 32 6.88 -1.50 1.45
CA MET A 32 8.07 -2.35 1.54
C MET A 32 9.34 -1.52 1.70
N ASP A 33 9.56 -0.54 0.81
CA ASP A 33 10.72 0.35 0.84
C ASP A 33 10.72 1.24 2.10
N ALA A 34 9.55 1.56 2.65
CA ALA A 34 9.42 2.28 3.93
C ALA A 34 9.60 1.38 5.17
N GLY A 35 9.74 0.06 5.01
CA GLY A 35 9.91 -0.90 6.12
C GLY A 35 8.68 -1.06 7.00
N VAL A 36 7.49 -0.81 6.45
CA VAL A 36 6.22 -0.84 7.20
C VAL A 36 5.82 -2.26 7.60
N PHE A 37 6.08 -3.22 6.73
CA PHE A 37 5.76 -4.64 6.97
C PHE A 37 6.48 -5.17 8.21
N ASP A 38 7.78 -4.89 8.31
CA ASP A 38 8.60 -5.27 9.47
C ASP A 38 8.13 -4.55 10.75
N MET A 39 7.83 -3.25 10.66
CA MET A 39 7.38 -2.46 11.80
C MET A 39 6.05 -2.95 12.38
N LEU A 40 5.10 -3.34 11.52
CA LEU A 40 3.76 -3.75 11.94
C LEU A 40 3.63 -5.27 12.08
N SER A 41 4.69 -6.03 11.80
CA SER A 41 4.63 -7.50 11.70
C SER A 41 3.44 -7.95 10.84
N LEU A 42 3.32 -7.32 9.66
CA LEU A 42 2.30 -7.56 8.66
C LEU A 42 2.94 -8.09 7.38
N THR A 43 2.21 -8.92 6.64
CA THR A 43 2.69 -9.47 5.38
C THR A 43 2.17 -8.67 4.18
N SER A 44 2.79 -8.85 3.01
CA SER A 44 2.30 -8.28 1.74
C SER A 44 0.84 -8.68 1.46
N CYS A 45 0.43 -9.88 1.88
CA CYS A 45 -0.95 -10.37 1.75
C CYS A 45 -1.92 -9.60 2.65
N ASP A 46 -1.54 -9.26 3.88
CA ASP A 46 -2.37 -8.43 4.76
C ASP A 46 -2.64 -7.05 4.15
N MET A 47 -1.64 -6.50 3.46
CA MET A 47 -1.78 -5.24 2.75
C MET A 47 -2.72 -5.36 1.54
N ASP A 48 -2.63 -6.43 0.73
CA ASP A 48 -3.61 -6.68 -0.35
C ASP A 48 -5.04 -6.68 0.17
N ILE A 49 -5.25 -7.41 1.26
CA ILE A 49 -6.57 -7.51 1.91
C ILE A 49 -7.02 -6.14 2.40
N ALA A 50 -6.13 -5.36 3.01
CA ALA A 50 -6.45 -4.03 3.50
C ALA A 50 -6.77 -3.05 2.37
N VAL A 51 -6.02 -3.07 1.27
CA VAL A 51 -6.28 -2.23 0.10
C VAL A 51 -7.58 -2.63 -0.58
N ALA A 52 -7.82 -3.93 -0.77
CA ALA A 52 -9.07 -4.44 -1.34
C ALA A 52 -10.27 -4.05 -0.46
N ALA A 53 -10.15 -4.19 0.86
CA ALA A 53 -11.19 -3.79 1.81
C ALA A 53 -11.44 -2.28 1.77
N PHE A 54 -10.38 -1.45 1.68
CA PHE A 54 -10.51 0.00 1.56
C PHE A 54 -11.20 0.40 0.25
N LYS A 55 -10.73 -0.13 -0.88
CA LYS A 55 -11.35 0.10 -2.20
C LYS A 55 -12.81 -0.36 -2.24
N GLY A 56 -13.13 -1.49 -1.60
CA GLY A 56 -14.48 -1.98 -1.47
C GLY A 56 -15.39 -1.06 -0.66
N ARG A 57 -14.89 -0.50 0.46
CA ARG A 57 -15.64 0.45 1.30
C ARG A 57 -15.87 1.78 0.59
N GLU A 58 -14.82 2.34 -0.01
CA GLU A 58 -14.85 3.64 -0.69
C GLU A 58 -15.43 3.54 -2.12
N LYS A 59 -15.83 2.33 -2.56
CA LYS A 59 -16.31 2.02 -3.92
C LYS A 59 -15.38 2.53 -5.02
N LEU A 60 -14.08 2.51 -4.74
CA LEU A 60 -13.05 3.01 -5.65
C LEU A 60 -12.73 1.96 -6.70
N LYS A 61 -12.87 2.34 -7.97
CA LYS A 61 -12.44 1.53 -9.10
C LYS A 61 -11.16 2.13 -9.68
N GLY A 62 -10.02 1.51 -9.39
CA GLY A 62 -8.73 1.84 -9.99
C GLY A 62 -7.62 2.22 -9.01
N ASP A 63 -6.73 3.09 -9.48
CA ASP A 63 -5.55 3.58 -8.75
C ASP A 63 -5.94 4.64 -7.71
N LEU A 64 -5.21 4.66 -6.60
CA LEU A 64 -5.47 5.54 -5.45
C LEU A 64 -4.79 6.91 -5.64
N THR A 65 -5.54 7.98 -5.41
CA THR A 65 -4.96 9.35 -5.35
C THR A 65 -4.27 9.59 -4.01
N PHE A 66 -3.46 10.65 -3.91
CA PHE A 66 -2.77 10.99 -2.66
C PHE A 66 -3.74 11.22 -1.48
N ASP A 67 -4.89 11.84 -1.73
CA ASP A 67 -5.92 12.06 -0.71
C ASP A 67 -6.50 10.74 -0.19
N GLN A 68 -6.80 9.82 -1.11
CA GLN A 68 -7.25 8.47 -0.77
C GLN A 68 -6.17 7.65 -0.08
N PHE A 69 -4.90 7.84 -0.45
CA PHE A 69 -3.77 7.22 0.22
C PHE A 69 -3.63 7.71 1.67
N CYS A 70 -3.80 9.00 1.93
CA CYS A 70 -3.80 9.54 3.29
C CYS A 70 -4.97 8.97 4.11
N SER A 71 -6.15 8.87 3.51
CA SER A 71 -7.32 8.24 4.13
C SER A 71 -7.11 6.75 4.41
N PHE A 72 -6.47 6.04 3.46
CA PHE A 72 -6.09 4.65 3.62
C PHE A 72 -5.11 4.46 4.78
N LEU A 73 -4.08 5.30 4.91
CA LEU A 73 -3.13 5.21 6.02
C LEU A 73 -3.83 5.30 7.38
N GLY A 74 -4.76 6.23 7.54
CA GLY A 74 -5.54 6.36 8.78
C GLY A 74 -6.39 5.12 9.06
N GLN A 75 -7.08 4.58 8.04
CA GLN A 75 -7.86 3.34 8.17
C GLN A 75 -6.98 2.12 8.47
N PHE A 76 -5.82 2.03 7.81
CA PHE A 76 -4.87 0.96 7.98
C PHE A 76 -4.28 0.94 9.39
N CYS A 77 -3.95 2.11 9.95
CA CYS A 77 -3.48 2.23 11.34
C CYS A 77 -4.56 1.83 12.34
N LYS A 78 -5.81 2.28 12.15
CA LYS A 78 -6.95 1.87 12.99
C LYS A 78 -7.19 0.36 12.93
N GLU A 79 -7.06 -0.23 11.75
CA GLU A 79 -7.18 -1.67 11.55
C GLU A 79 -6.04 -2.44 12.24
N ALA A 80 -4.81 -1.92 12.17
CA ALA A 80 -3.66 -2.49 12.87
C ALA A 80 -3.83 -2.41 14.40
N GLU A 81 -4.32 -1.29 14.92
CA GLU A 81 -4.64 -1.10 16.35
C GLU A 81 -5.74 -2.06 16.80
N ARG A 82 -6.81 -2.19 16.01
CA ARG A 82 -7.91 -3.13 16.26
C ARG A 82 -7.43 -4.59 16.32
N ARG A 83 -6.43 -4.93 15.51
CA ARG A 83 -5.78 -6.25 15.51
C ARG A 83 -4.71 -6.41 16.60
N ARG A 84 -4.56 -5.42 17.49
CA ARG A 84 -3.51 -5.34 18.53
C ARG A 84 -2.10 -5.51 17.98
N LYS A 85 -1.88 -5.12 16.73
CA LYS A 85 -0.57 -5.09 16.08
C LYS A 85 0.23 -3.84 16.45
N VAL A 86 -0.46 -2.79 16.89
CA VAL A 86 0.12 -1.54 17.38
C VAL A 86 -0.63 -1.04 18.61
N GLU A 87 0.06 -0.30 19.48
CA GLU A 87 -0.52 0.26 20.71
C GLU A 87 -1.40 1.48 20.48
N SER A 88 -1.10 2.30 19.46
CA SER A 88 -1.89 3.50 19.16
C SER A 88 -1.90 3.82 17.67
N ALA A 89 -3.10 3.84 17.07
CA ALA A 89 -3.24 4.13 15.64
C ALA A 89 -2.68 5.51 15.27
N SER A 90 -2.89 6.52 16.11
CA SER A 90 -2.42 7.89 15.84
C SER A 90 -0.90 8.01 15.88
N ALA A 91 -0.25 7.31 16.83
CA ALA A 91 1.21 7.30 16.92
C ALA A 91 1.84 6.55 15.72
N THR A 92 1.23 5.42 15.36
CA THR A 92 1.64 4.63 14.19
C THR A 92 1.47 5.42 12.89
N GLU A 93 0.37 6.16 12.72
CA GLU A 93 0.13 6.99 11.55
C GLU A 93 1.18 8.09 11.40
N ALA A 94 1.54 8.76 12.51
CA ALA A 94 2.59 9.78 12.51
C ALA A 94 3.96 9.17 12.13
N LEU A 95 4.32 8.03 12.72
CA LEU A 95 5.55 7.31 12.39
C LEU A 95 5.59 6.85 10.94
N LEU A 96 4.49 6.31 10.42
CA LEU A 96 4.35 5.89 9.03
C LEU A 96 4.55 7.06 8.07
N ARG A 97 3.94 8.21 8.35
CA ARG A 97 4.10 9.40 7.53
C ARG A 97 5.55 9.86 7.48
N VAL A 98 6.25 9.87 8.62
CA VAL A 98 7.67 10.23 8.67
C VAL A 98 8.52 9.21 7.90
N ARG A 99 8.27 7.91 8.08
CA ARG A 99 8.99 6.84 7.37
C ARG A 99 8.77 6.88 5.86
N ILE A 100 7.55 7.11 5.42
CA ILE A 100 7.21 7.20 3.99
C ILE A 100 7.77 8.50 3.38
N ALA A 101 7.79 9.60 4.14
CA ALA A 101 8.45 10.83 3.69
C ALA A 101 9.97 10.65 3.57
N ALA A 102 10.58 9.90 4.49
CA ALA A 102 12.01 9.58 4.45
C ALA A 102 12.35 8.51 3.41
N SER A 103 11.38 7.66 3.03
CA SER A 103 11.59 6.63 2.01
C SER A 103 11.52 7.22 0.61
N ARG A 104 12.39 6.72 -0.26
CA ARG A 104 12.40 7.00 -1.69
C ARG A 104 12.33 5.68 -2.43
N PRO A 105 11.77 5.65 -3.65
CA PRO A 105 11.76 4.44 -4.46
C PRO A 105 13.19 3.94 -4.64
N VAL A 106 13.52 2.85 -3.96
CA VAL A 106 14.81 2.22 -4.15
C VAL A 106 14.73 1.54 -5.51
N ALA A 107 15.63 1.95 -6.41
CA ALA A 107 15.86 1.25 -7.66
C ALA A 107 16.60 -0.05 -7.34
N HIS A 108 15.96 -0.97 -6.61
CA HIS A 108 16.38 -2.36 -6.62
C HIS A 108 16.26 -2.81 -8.07
N GLY A 109 17.42 -3.12 -8.66
CA GLY A 109 17.60 -3.34 -10.08
C GLY A 109 16.47 -4.17 -10.68
N VAL A 110 15.91 -3.62 -11.76
CA VAL A 110 15.05 -4.25 -12.77
C VAL A 110 14.66 -5.69 -12.43
N THR A 111 13.57 -5.87 -11.68
CA THR A 111 12.91 -7.18 -11.64
C THR A 111 12.19 -7.35 -12.98
N VAL A 112 12.77 -8.15 -13.87
CA VAL A 112 12.12 -8.59 -15.12
C VAL A 112 10.79 -9.24 -14.73
N ARG A 113 9.69 -8.59 -15.08
CA ARG A 113 8.35 -9.19 -14.98
C ARG A 113 8.26 -10.32 -15.99
N ILE A 114 8.34 -11.56 -15.53
CA ILE A 114 7.65 -12.65 -16.21
C ILE A 114 6.17 -12.44 -15.90
N GLY A 115 5.36 -12.23 -16.93
CA GLY A 115 3.93 -11.98 -16.80
C GLY A 115 3.25 -13.18 -16.16
N SER A 116 2.74 -13.01 -14.93
CA SER A 116 1.71 -13.91 -14.40
C SER A 116 0.36 -13.34 -14.78
N SER A 117 -0.18 -13.96 -15.82
CA SER A 117 -1.55 -13.88 -16.31
C SER A 117 -2.56 -13.93 -15.17
N SER A 118 -3.61 -13.11 -15.33
CA SER A 118 -4.85 -13.12 -14.56
C SER A 118 -5.19 -14.50 -14.02
N LEU A 119 -5.11 -14.67 -12.70
CA LEU A 119 -5.82 -15.75 -12.02
C LEU A 119 -7.31 -15.40 -12.02
N GLN A 120 -7.95 -15.90 -13.06
CA GLN A 120 -9.37 -16.13 -13.17
C GLN A 120 -9.79 -17.07 -12.04
N TRP A 121 -10.34 -16.53 -10.95
CA TRP A 121 -11.12 -17.32 -9.99
C TRP A 121 -12.59 -16.94 -10.12
N LEU A 122 -13.17 -17.36 -11.24
CA LEU A 122 -14.58 -17.71 -11.30
C LEU A 122 -14.66 -19.17 -10.83
N ILE A 123 -15.27 -19.35 -9.65
CA ILE A 123 -16.21 -20.42 -9.27
C ILE A 123 -15.78 -21.87 -9.64
N LEU A 124 -15.60 -22.72 -8.62
CA LEU A 124 -16.44 -23.92 -8.38
C LEU A 124 -15.79 -24.90 -7.38
N ILE A 125 -16.58 -25.24 -6.35
CA ILE A 125 -16.74 -26.60 -5.76
C ILE A 125 -15.51 -27.12 -5.00
N TYR A 126 -15.37 -26.88 -3.69
CA TYR A 126 -15.91 -27.72 -2.60
C TYR A 126 -16.02 -29.22 -2.92
N CYS A 127 -15.00 -29.97 -2.51
CA CYS A 127 -15.05 -31.36 -2.02
C CYS A 127 -16.17 -32.29 -2.55
N THR A 128 -15.81 -33.25 -3.40
CA THR A 128 -15.69 -34.71 -3.10
C THR A 128 -15.54 -35.46 -4.42
#